data_AF-A0A6C0JUX8-F1
#
_entry.id   AF-A0A6C0JUX8-F1
#
_cell.length_a   1.000
_cell.length_b   1.000
_cell.length_c   1.000
_cell.angle_alpha   90.00
_cell.angle_beta   90.00
_cell.angle_gamma   90.00
#
_symmetry.space_group_name_H-M   'P 1'
#
loop_
_entity.id
_entity.type
_entity.pdbx_description
1 polymer ?
#
loop_
_entity_poly.entity_id
_entity_poly.type
_entity_poly.pdbx_seq_one_letter_code
_entity_poly.pdbx_strand_id
1 'polypeptide(L)'
;MLGALFNGIASIFDTIFGSQQTVPPRQTKSKTSGTKGEKEKRHIPGWKATREKVWAHYFGSKSVGKCYCCSIRIYKDWHVDKKGWHCSHVVAYSLGGSNELPNLRCCCRTCNLSMGTKNLYVYKKELLAGRRRR
;
A
#
# COMPACT_ATOMS: atom_id res chain seq x y z
N MET A 1 70.10 25.02 0.25
CA MET A 1 69.50 25.98 1.20
C MET A 1 68.07 26.23 0.77
N LEU A 2 67.13 26.06 1.71
CA LEU A 2 65.80 26.67 1.89
C LEU A 2 64.96 26.98 0.63
N GLY A 3 63.67 26.67 0.52
CA GLY A 3 62.59 26.34 1.44
C GLY A 3 61.30 26.40 0.59
N ALA A 4 60.31 25.53 0.81
CA ALA A 4 59.05 25.87 1.48
C ALA A 4 58.33 27.12 0.89
N LEU A 5 57.03 27.22 0.62
CA LEU A 5 55.79 26.49 0.93
C LEU A 5 54.66 27.32 0.24
N PHE A 6 53.40 27.03 0.54
CA PHE A 6 52.13 27.70 0.15
C PHE A 6 51.38 27.01 -1.00
N ASN A 7 50.54 26.00 -0.72
CA ASN A 7 49.21 26.05 -0.08
C ASN A 7 48.20 26.96 -0.80
N GLY A 8 47.28 26.31 -1.52
CA GLY A 8 45.84 26.47 -1.33
C GLY A 8 45.17 27.69 -1.95
N ILE A 9 44.27 27.43 -2.90
CA ILE A 9 42.91 27.96 -2.85
C ILE A 9 42.00 26.99 -3.63
N ALA A 10 41.32 26.16 -2.86
CA ALA A 10 40.10 25.49 -3.29
C ALA A 10 38.95 26.51 -3.34
N SER A 11 37.90 26.14 -4.08
CA SER A 11 36.52 26.61 -3.93
C SER A 11 36.10 27.84 -4.74
N ILE A 12 35.45 27.61 -5.90
CA ILE A 12 34.32 28.47 -6.35
C ILE A 12 33.30 27.68 -7.20
N PHE A 13 32.89 26.48 -6.79
CA PHE A 13 31.75 25.80 -7.45
C PHE A 13 30.88 25.08 -6.43
N ASP A 14 30.31 25.85 -5.52
CA ASP A 14 29.17 25.43 -4.70
C ASP A 14 28.25 26.63 -4.53
N THR A 15 27.22 26.76 -5.37
CA THR A 15 25.92 27.32 -5.00
C THR A 15 24.91 26.87 -6.06
N ILE A 16 23.72 26.45 -5.63
CA ILE A 16 22.58 25.95 -6.43
C ILE A 16 22.54 24.42 -6.64
N PHE A 17 22.66 23.64 -5.56
CA PHE A 17 21.82 22.45 -5.35
C PHE A 17 21.53 22.28 -3.85
N GLY A 18 20.97 23.35 -3.26
CA GLY A 18 20.49 23.36 -1.89
C GLY A 18 19.14 22.68 -1.79
N SER A 19 19.14 21.42 -1.35
CA SER A 19 18.32 20.93 -0.22
C SER A 19 18.40 19.40 -0.19
N GLN A 20 19.50 18.87 0.34
CA GLN A 20 19.50 17.52 0.87
C GLN A 20 18.52 17.51 2.06
N GLN A 21 17.35 16.90 1.87
CA GLN A 21 16.50 16.51 2.98
C GLN A 21 17.17 15.32 3.67
N THR A 22 17.97 15.60 4.69
CA THR A 22 18.39 14.59 5.66
C THR A 22 17.15 14.19 6.46
N VAL A 23 16.55 13.06 6.09
CA VAL A 23 15.51 12.44 6.90
C VAL A 23 16.12 12.05 8.25
N PRO A 24 15.58 12.51 9.38
CA PRO A 24 16.08 12.13 10.69
C PRO A 24 15.91 10.62 10.90
N PRO A 25 16.83 9.94 11.59
CA PRO A 25 16.66 8.53 11.92
C PRO A 25 15.39 8.38 12.76
N ARG A 26 14.42 7.65 12.21
CA ARG A 26 13.16 7.31 12.87
C ARG A 26 13.48 6.46 14.10
N GLN A 27 13.50 7.10 15.26
CA GLN A 27 13.42 6.43 16.54
C GLN A 27 11.99 5.88 16.70
N THR A 28 11.80 4.60 16.41
CA THR A 28 10.69 3.84 16.99
C THR A 28 11.25 2.77 17.90
N LYS A 29 10.84 2.90 19.16
CA LYS A 29 11.30 2.19 20.34
C LYS A 29 11.30 0.68 20.15
N SER A 30 12.40 0.07 20.57
CA SER A 30 12.55 -1.35 20.89
C SER A 30 11.63 -1.76 22.05
N LYS A 31 11.10 -2.99 22.00
CA LYS A 31 10.74 -3.93 23.10
C LYS A 31 9.70 -4.92 22.55
N THR A 32 9.65 -6.21 22.85
CA THR A 32 10.51 -7.25 23.43
C THR A 32 9.70 -8.55 23.26
N SER A 33 10.38 -9.69 23.37
CA SER A 33 9.86 -11.00 23.83
C SER A 33 8.77 -11.68 23.01
N GLY A 34 9.16 -12.77 22.33
CA GLY A 34 8.24 -13.76 21.81
C GLY A 34 7.36 -14.36 22.90
N THR A 35 6.07 -14.49 22.59
CA THR A 35 5.12 -15.36 23.26
C THR A 35 4.25 -16.05 22.20
N LYS A 36 3.80 -17.26 22.54
CA LYS A 36 3.23 -18.28 21.65
C LYS A 36 1.95 -17.80 20.96
N GLY A 37 1.75 -18.29 19.73
CA GLY A 37 0.72 -17.87 18.79
C GLY A 37 -0.72 -17.98 19.31
N GLU A 38 -1.27 -16.84 19.69
CA GLU A 38 -2.71 -16.60 19.64
C GLU A 38 -3.04 -16.18 18.20
N LYS A 39 -4.01 -16.85 17.55
CA LYS A 39 -4.46 -16.46 16.20
C LYS A 39 -5.12 -15.09 16.32
N GLU A 40 -4.31 -14.06 16.09
CA GLU A 40 -4.73 -12.66 16.06
C GLU A 40 -6.01 -12.54 15.24
N LYS A 41 -7.04 -11.95 15.84
CA LYS A 41 -8.37 -11.86 15.24
C LYS A 41 -8.20 -11.26 13.84
N ARG A 42 -8.68 -11.99 12.82
CA ARG A 42 -8.64 -11.63 11.38
C ARG A 42 -9.35 -10.30 11.03
N HIS A 43 -9.80 -9.56 12.03
CA HIS A 43 -10.69 -8.42 11.93
C HIS A 43 -9.96 -7.16 12.39
N ILE A 44 -9.66 -6.29 11.41
CA ILE A 44 -9.00 -5.00 11.64
C ILE A 44 -9.84 -4.18 12.63
N PRO A 45 -9.33 -3.81 13.82
CA PRO A 45 -9.98 -2.83 14.69
C PRO A 45 -10.25 -1.54 13.90
N GLY A 46 -11.48 -1.03 13.92
CA GLY A 46 -11.83 0.15 13.11
C GLY A 46 -11.91 -0.12 11.60
N TRP A 47 -12.16 -1.36 11.18
CA TRP A 47 -12.33 -1.72 9.76
C TRP A 47 -13.37 -0.87 9.00
N LYS A 48 -14.43 -0.39 9.68
CA LYS A 48 -15.43 0.51 9.07
C LYS A 48 -14.76 1.81 8.64
N ALA A 49 -14.01 2.45 9.54
CA ALA A 49 -13.24 3.65 9.23
C ALA A 49 -12.17 3.38 8.16
N THR A 50 -11.53 2.20 8.18
CA THR A 50 -10.56 1.82 7.13
C THR A 50 -11.24 1.70 5.76
N ARG A 51 -12.42 1.07 5.69
CA ARG A 51 -13.20 0.98 4.45
C ARG A 51 -13.63 2.34 3.93
N GLU A 52 -14.10 3.21 4.81
CA GLU A 52 -14.47 4.59 4.46
C GLU A 52 -13.27 5.37 3.91
N LYS A 53 -12.11 5.28 4.58
CA LYS A 53 -10.86 5.90 4.10
C LYS A 53 -10.43 5.36 2.74
N VAL A 54 -10.45 4.04 2.56
CA VAL A 54 -10.11 3.38 1.29
C VAL A 54 -11.06 3.82 0.18
N TRP A 55 -12.37 3.85 0.45
CA TRP A 55 -13.35 4.30 -0.54
C TRP A 55 -13.17 5.76 -0.90
N ALA A 56 -13.04 6.64 0.11
CA ALA A 56 -12.83 8.07 -0.09
C ALA A 56 -11.55 8.34 -0.89
N HIS A 57 -10.48 7.59 -0.66
CA HIS A 57 -9.23 7.72 -1.42
C HIS A 57 -9.41 7.40 -2.92
N TYR A 58 -10.12 6.32 -3.27
CA TYR A 58 -10.23 5.90 -4.68
C TYR A 58 -11.40 6.51 -5.45
N PHE A 59 -12.50 6.83 -4.76
CA PHE A 59 -13.74 7.26 -5.39
C PHE A 59 -14.30 8.56 -4.83
N GLY A 60 -13.72 9.11 -3.75
CA GLY A 60 -14.22 10.31 -3.10
C GLY A 60 -15.62 10.12 -2.53
N SER A 61 -16.52 11.05 -2.84
CA SER A 61 -17.91 11.06 -2.41
C SER A 61 -18.84 10.18 -3.26
N LYS A 62 -18.35 9.54 -4.33
CA LYS A 62 -19.18 8.75 -5.24
C LYS A 62 -19.80 7.56 -4.52
N SER A 63 -21.06 7.27 -4.78
CA SER A 63 -21.75 6.05 -4.31
C SER A 63 -21.37 4.80 -5.10
N VAL A 64 -20.71 4.99 -6.25
CA VAL A 64 -20.40 3.94 -7.21
C VAL A 64 -18.92 4.02 -7.61
N GLY A 65 -18.25 2.87 -7.53
CA GLY A 65 -16.89 2.66 -7.98
C GLY A 65 -16.79 1.51 -8.98
N LYS A 66 -15.55 1.17 -9.35
CA LYS A 66 -15.24 -0.01 -10.16
C LYS A 66 -14.28 -0.91 -9.41
N CYS A 67 -14.50 -2.21 -9.44
CA CYS A 67 -13.56 -3.19 -8.92
C CYS A 67 -12.19 -2.99 -9.59
N TYR A 68 -11.12 -2.92 -8.79
CA TYR A 68 -9.79 -2.70 -9.32
C TYR A 68 -9.34 -3.80 -10.30
N CYS A 69 -9.73 -5.06 -10.05
CA CYS A 69 -9.31 -6.22 -10.85
C CYS A 69 -10.16 -6.41 -12.12
N CYS A 70 -11.49 -6.51 -11.99
CA CYS A 70 -12.38 -6.88 -13.10
C CYS A 70 -13.17 -5.72 -13.71
N SER A 71 -13.03 -4.51 -13.15
CA SER A 71 -13.73 -3.29 -13.59
C SER A 71 -15.26 -3.32 -13.52
N ILE A 72 -15.86 -4.38 -12.94
CA ILE A 72 -17.30 -4.44 -12.65
C ILE A 72 -17.66 -3.36 -11.62
N ARG A 73 -18.86 -2.80 -11.76
CA ARG A 73 -19.43 -1.81 -10.85
C ARG A 73 -19.51 -2.34 -9.41
N ILE A 74 -19.06 -1.53 -8.47
CA ILE A 74 -19.18 -1.78 -7.03
C ILE A 74 -19.85 -0.57 -6.37
N TYR A 75 -20.59 -0.79 -5.28
CA TYR A 75 -21.33 0.26 -4.58
C TYR A 75 -20.66 0.56 -3.24
N LYS A 76 -20.75 1.80 -2.77
CA LYS A 76 -20.15 2.24 -1.50
C LYS A 76 -20.63 1.39 -0.32
N ASP A 77 -21.92 1.02 -0.36
CA ASP A 77 -22.56 0.15 0.62
C ASP A 77 -21.93 -1.24 0.56
N TRP A 78 -21.04 -1.49 1.53
CA TRP A 78 -20.28 -2.72 1.60
C TRP A 78 -21.07 -3.88 2.21
N HIS A 79 -22.16 -3.58 2.93
CA HIS A 79 -22.98 -4.54 3.66
C HIS A 79 -24.09 -5.17 2.80
N VAL A 80 -24.16 -4.83 1.51
CA VAL A 80 -25.12 -5.43 0.60
C VAL A 80 -24.72 -6.88 0.35
N ASP A 81 -25.55 -7.81 0.83
CA ASP A 81 -25.27 -9.24 0.74
C ASP A 81 -24.96 -9.69 -0.69
N LYS A 82 -23.90 -10.50 -0.81
CA LYS A 82 -23.34 -11.04 -2.07
C LYS A 82 -22.88 -10.01 -3.11
N LYS A 83 -23.19 -8.72 -2.96
CA LYS A 83 -22.88 -7.63 -3.91
C LYS A 83 -21.90 -6.58 -3.36
N GLY A 84 -21.58 -6.65 -2.06
CA GLY A 84 -20.64 -5.76 -1.41
C GLY A 84 -19.21 -5.84 -1.93
N TRP A 85 -18.46 -4.76 -1.75
CA TRP A 85 -17.04 -4.67 -2.04
C TRP A 85 -16.20 -4.97 -0.81
N HIS A 86 -14.95 -5.37 -1.03
CA HIS A 86 -13.96 -5.72 -0.01
C HIS A 86 -12.70 -4.84 -0.16
N CYS A 87 -12.04 -4.54 0.96
CA CYS A 87 -10.67 -4.04 0.95
C CYS A 87 -9.74 -5.21 0.63
N SER A 88 -9.17 -5.20 -0.57
CA SER A 88 -8.22 -6.19 -1.04
C SER A 88 -6.80 -5.69 -0.83
N HIS A 89 -5.94 -6.51 -0.24
CA HIS A 89 -4.52 -6.17 -0.14
C HIS A 89 -3.82 -6.29 -1.49
N VAL A 90 -2.82 -5.44 -1.74
CA VAL A 90 -1.93 -5.56 -2.89
C VAL A 90 -0.94 -6.70 -2.66
N VAL A 91 -0.31 -6.72 -1.49
CA VAL A 91 0.46 -7.84 -0.94
C VAL A 91 -0.35 -8.44 0.20
N ALA A 92 -0.60 -9.74 0.17
CA ALA A 92 -1.38 -10.43 1.20
C ALA A 92 -0.77 -10.23 2.60
N TYR A 93 -1.62 -10.05 3.62
CA TYR A 93 -1.18 -9.91 5.02
C TYR A 93 -0.31 -11.10 5.47
N SER A 94 -0.67 -12.32 5.06
CA SER A 94 0.10 -13.54 5.34
C SER A 94 1.49 -13.57 4.69
N LEU A 95 1.75 -12.69 3.72
CA LEU A 95 3.05 -12.53 3.06
C LEU A 95 3.74 -11.23 3.48
N GLY A 96 3.34 -10.63 4.61
CA GLY A 96 3.95 -9.40 5.14
C GLY A 96 3.34 -8.09 4.61
N GLY A 97 2.20 -8.14 3.93
CA GLY A 97 1.49 -6.93 3.51
C GLY A 97 0.89 -6.14 4.68
N SER A 98 0.94 -4.81 4.63
CA SER A 98 0.39 -3.93 5.67
C SER A 98 -1.13 -3.71 5.54
N ASN A 99 -1.78 -3.29 6.63
CA ASN A 99 -3.19 -2.83 6.62
C ASN A 99 -3.31 -1.32 6.30
N GLU A 100 -2.26 -0.72 5.73
CA GLU A 100 -2.22 0.70 5.42
C GLU A 100 -2.82 1.00 4.05
N LEU A 101 -3.33 2.22 3.89
CA LEU A 101 -4.00 2.69 2.69
C LEU A 101 -3.25 2.40 1.36
N PRO A 102 -1.91 2.51 1.26
CA PRO A 102 -1.18 2.20 0.02
C PRO A 102 -1.26 0.73 -0.40
N ASN A 103 -1.40 -0.19 0.57
CA ASN A 103 -1.52 -1.63 0.31
C ASN A 103 -2.98 -2.08 0.13
N LEU A 104 -3.97 -1.20 0.23
CA LEU A 104 -5.39 -1.56 0.13
C LEU A 104 -6.02 -1.00 -1.15
N ARG A 105 -6.84 -1.81 -1.82
CA ARG A 105 -7.63 -1.45 -3.00
C ARG A 105 -9.09 -1.88 -2.86
N CYS A 106 -10.00 -1.20 -3.55
CA CYS A 106 -11.40 -1.60 -3.64
C CYS A 106 -11.60 -2.72 -4.67
N CYS A 107 -12.03 -3.91 -4.23
CA CYS A 107 -12.33 -5.04 -5.11
C CYS A 107 -13.74 -5.59 -4.85
N CYS A 108 -14.35 -6.22 -5.86
CA CYS A 108 -15.56 -7.00 -5.63
C CYS A 108 -15.24 -8.26 -4.82
N ARG A 109 -16.24 -8.79 -4.10
CA ARG A 109 -16.12 -10.00 -3.28
C ARG A 109 -15.51 -11.17 -4.06
N THR A 110 -15.98 -11.43 -5.29
CA THR A 110 -15.48 -12.54 -6.11
C THR A 110 -13.99 -12.42 -6.39
N CYS A 111 -13.51 -11.26 -6.86
CA CYS A 111 -12.09 -11.07 -7.14
C CYS A 111 -11.24 -11.20 -5.88
N ASN A 112 -11.68 -10.62 -4.76
CA ASN A 112 -10.96 -10.69 -3.50
C ASN A 112 -10.81 -12.13 -2.99
N LEU A 113 -11.88 -12.94 -3.09
CA LEU A 113 -11.86 -14.34 -2.65
C LEU A 113 -11.05 -15.24 -3.61
N SER A 114 -11.17 -15.03 -4.92
CA SER A 114 -10.44 -15.80 -5.94
C SER A 114 -8.94 -15.49 -6.00
N MET A 115 -8.52 -14.32 -5.53
CA MET A 115 -7.11 -13.89 -5.57
C MET A 115 -6.20 -14.72 -4.64
N GLY A 116 -6.74 -15.25 -3.54
CA GLY A 116 -5.96 -15.98 -2.53
C GLY A 116 -4.84 -15.12 -1.94
N THR A 117 -3.62 -15.63 -1.93
CA THR A 117 -2.41 -14.91 -1.47
C THR A 117 -1.63 -14.23 -2.61
N LYS A 118 -2.12 -14.33 -3.86
CA LYS A 118 -1.44 -13.76 -5.03
C LYS A 118 -1.39 -12.23 -4.94
N ASN A 119 -0.29 -11.64 -5.41
CA ASN A 119 -0.19 -10.20 -5.55
C ASN A 119 -1.30 -9.68 -6.48
N LEU A 120 -1.98 -8.62 -6.06
CA LEU A 120 -3.16 -8.07 -6.73
C LEU A 120 -2.89 -7.64 -8.18
N TYR A 121 -1.72 -7.08 -8.48
CA TYR A 121 -1.38 -6.67 -9.84
C TYR A 121 -1.16 -7.87 -10.76
N VAL A 122 -0.54 -8.93 -10.24
CA VAL A 122 -0.34 -10.19 -10.95
C VAL A 122 -1.70 -10.84 -11.24
N TYR A 123 -2.55 -10.95 -10.22
CA TYR A 123 -3.90 -11.50 -10.37
C TYR A 123 -4.73 -10.74 -11.43
N LYS A 124 -4.71 -9.41 -11.39
CA LYS A 124 -5.41 -8.58 -12.39
C LYS A 124 -4.92 -8.85 -13.81
N LYS A 125 -3.60 -8.94 -14.01
CA LYS A 125 -3.00 -9.21 -15.32
C LYS A 125 -3.47 -10.55 -15.88
N GLU A 126 -3.43 -11.60 -15.05
CA GLU A 126 -3.90 -12.94 -15.44
C GLU A 126 -5.40 -12.98 -15.73
N LEU A 127 -6.20 -12.33 -14.89
CA LEU A 127 -7.65 -12.26 -15.06
C LEU A 127 -8.02 -11.61 -16.41
N LEU A 128 -7.33 -10.53 -16.78
CA LEU A 128 -7.53 -9.84 -18.06
C LEU A 128 -7.01 -10.67 -19.24
N ALA A 129 -5.90 -11.38 -19.07
CA ALA A 129 -5.39 -12.30 -20.09
C ALA A 129 -6.33 -13.49 -20.34
N GLY A 130 -6.99 -14.00 -19.29
CA GLY A 130 -8.00 -15.06 -19.42
C GLY A 130 -9.31 -14.59 -20.07
N ARG A 131 -9.72 -13.34 -19.82
CA ARG A 131 -10.93 -12.75 -20.44
C ARG A 131 -10.84 -12.59 -21.95
N ARG A 132 -9.64 -12.46 -22.53
CA ARG A 132 -9.44 -12.33 -23.99
C ARG A 132 -9.52 -13.66 -24.74
N ARG A 133 -9.64 -14.78 -24.03
CA ARG A 133 -9.68 -16.15 -24.61
C ARG A 133 -11.08 -16.78 -24.55
N ARG A 134 -12.11 -16.00 -24.25
CA ARG A 134 -13.52 -16.40 -24.23
C ARG A 134 -14.31 -15.46 -25.12
#